data_AF-A0A098BJP7-F1
#
_entry.id   AF-A0A098BJP7-F1
#
_cell.length_a   1.000
_cell.length_b   1.000
_cell.length_c   1.000
_cell.angle_alpha   90.00
_cell.angle_beta   90.00
_cell.angle_gamma   90.00
#
_symmetry.space_group_name_H-M   'P 1'
#
loop_
_entity.id
_entity.type
_entity.pdbx_description
1 polymer ?
#
loop_
_entity_poly.entity_id
_entity_poly.type
_entity_poly.pdbx_seq_one_letter_code
_entity_poly.pdbx_strand_id
1 'polypeptide(L)' 'MKDFHARMRSATAKPRPGTSLVEMKVRDSVQDYRHALSEAEHLMRFGVPREQAFERVGLTVEQVVKRESRERAS' A
#
# COMPACT_ATOMS: atom_id res chain seq x y z
N MET A 1 28.04 3.08 -49.40
CA MET A 1 26.99 3.31 -48.39
C MET A 1 26.79 2.03 -47.59
N LYS A 2 27.61 1.75 -46.58
CA LYS A 2 27.70 0.42 -45.96
C LYS A 2 27.34 0.36 -44.47
N ASP A 3 26.76 1.42 -43.92
CA ASP A 3 26.62 1.53 -42.45
C ASP A 3 25.18 1.79 -42.00
N PHE A 4 24.19 1.40 -42.81
CA PHE A 4 22.78 1.47 -42.40
C PHE A 4 22.37 0.33 -41.43
N HIS A 5 23.23 -0.68 -41.27
CA HIS A 5 22.98 -1.88 -40.48
C HIS A 5 23.64 -1.89 -39.09
N ALA A 6 24.08 -0.73 -38.58
CA ALA A 6 24.77 -0.63 -37.29
C ALA A 6 23.93 0.00 -36.16
N ARG A 7 22.60 0.16 -36.32
CA ARG A 7 21.74 0.74 -35.28
C ARG A 7 20.48 -0.06 -34.94
N MET A 8 20.44 -1.33 -35.31
CA MET A 8 19.48 -2.32 -34.78
C MET A 8 20.18 -3.18 -33.73
N ARG A 9 20.59 -2.58 -32.61
CA ARG A 9 20.97 -3.32 -31.39
C ARG A 9 19.86 -3.14 -30.37
N SER A 10 19.02 -4.16 -30.29
CA SER A 10 18.32 -4.62 -29.10
C SER A 10 18.10 -3.58 -28.01
N ALA A 11 16.93 -2.94 -28.04
CA ALA A 11 16.31 -2.37 -26.86
C ALA A 11 15.86 -3.53 -25.93
N THR A 12 16.80 -4.31 -25.41
CA THR A 12 16.57 -5.11 -24.20
C THR A 12 16.62 -4.16 -23.02
N ALA A 13 15.58 -3.34 -22.89
CA ALA A 13 15.27 -2.65 -21.65
C ALA A 13 14.90 -3.74 -20.63
N LYS A 14 15.92 -4.30 -19.96
CA LYS A 14 15.70 -5.10 -18.76
C LYS A 14 14.87 -4.22 -17.81
N PRO A 15 13.64 -4.61 -17.41
CA PRO A 15 12.96 -3.90 -16.34
C PRO A 15 13.90 -3.97 -15.14
N ARG A 16 14.37 -2.82 -14.67
CA ARG A 16 15.23 -2.76 -13.49
C ARG A 16 14.43 -3.36 -12.33
N PRO A 17 14.93 -4.39 -11.63
CA PRO A 17 14.29 -4.86 -10.40
C PRO A 17 14.54 -3.76 -9.37
N GLY A 18 13.57 -2.86 -9.24
CA GLY A 18 13.78 -1.59 -8.56
C GLY A 18 12.56 -0.67 -8.56
N THR A 19 11.42 -1.07 -9.14
CA THR A 19 10.13 -0.60 -8.64
C THR A 19 9.90 -1.26 -7.28
N SER A 20 10.65 -0.79 -6.29
CA SER A 20 10.30 -0.97 -4.89
C SER A 20 8.91 -0.36 -4.77
N LEU A 21 7.92 -1.24 -4.61
CA LEU A 21 6.61 -0.87 -4.10
C LEU A 21 6.86 0.10 -2.97
N VAL A 22 6.26 1.28 -3.08
CA VAL A 22 6.31 2.30 -2.05
C VAL A 22 5.77 1.64 -0.78
N GLU A 23 6.67 1.17 0.07
CA GLU A 23 6.34 0.83 1.45
C GLU A 23 5.97 2.16 2.09
N MET A 24 4.68 2.48 2.00
CA MET A 24 4.08 3.64 2.62
C MET A 24 4.33 3.49 4.12
N LYS A 25 5.41 4.11 4.61
CA LYS A 25 5.71 4.22 6.03
C LYS A 25 4.56 4.98 6.67
N VAL A 26 3.57 4.25 7.17
CA VAL A 26 2.51 4.77 8.02
C VAL A 26 3.21 5.31 9.27
N ARG A 27 3.41 6.63 9.32
CA ARG A 27 3.96 7.31 10.49
C ARG A 27 2.85 7.40 11.54
N ASP A 28 3.21 7.05 12.77
CA ASP A 28 2.35 6.98 13.95
C ASP A 28 1.74 8.33 14.38
N SER A 29 0.74 8.86 13.68
CA SER A 29 -0.16 9.86 14.27
C SER A 29 -1.52 9.27 14.64
N VAL A 30 -2.03 9.64 15.81
CA VAL A 30 -3.39 9.29 16.28
C VAL A 30 -4.45 9.69 15.25
N GLN A 31 -4.18 10.77 14.51
CA GLN A 31 -4.99 11.31 13.42
C GLN A 31 -4.94 10.39 12.19
N ASP A 32 -3.77 9.85 11.87
CA ASP A 32 -3.57 8.88 10.77
C ASP A 32 -4.31 7.57 11.03
N TYR A 33 -4.40 7.11 12.29
CA TYR A 33 -5.19 5.91 12.61
C TYR A 33 -6.69 6.09 12.41
N ARG A 34 -7.27 7.21 12.88
CA ARG A 34 -8.71 7.46 12.69
C ARG A 34 -9.04 7.65 11.22
N HIS A 35 -8.14 8.31 10.48
CA HIS A 35 -8.27 8.46 9.03
C HIS A 35 -8.17 7.10 8.32
N ALA A 36 -7.17 6.28 8.64
CA ALA A 36 -7.00 4.93 8.10
C ALA A 36 -8.20 4.03 8.41
N LEU A 37 -8.77 4.11 9.62
CA LEU A 37 -10.02 3.40 9.96
C LEU A 37 -11.19 3.85 9.07
N SER A 38 -11.36 5.16 8.90
CA SER A 38 -12.43 5.71 8.05
C SER A 38 -12.28 5.27 6.59
N GLU A 39 -11.05 5.27 6.06
CA GLU A 39 -10.75 4.78 4.70
C GLU A 39 -11.01 3.26 4.59
N ALA A 40 -10.64 2.47 5.61
CA ALA A 40 -10.93 1.05 5.64
C ALA A 40 -12.44 0.77 5.67
N GLU A 41 -13.22 1.50 6.49
CA GLU A 41 -14.68 1.39 6.51
C GLU A 41 -15.30 1.77 5.16
N HIS A 42 -14.77 2.81 4.51
CA HIS A 42 -15.20 3.20 3.17
C HIS A 42 -15.01 2.04 2.20
N LEU A 43 -13.81 1.43 2.15
CA LEU A 43 -13.52 0.26 1.32
C LEU A 43 -14.48 -0.91 1.60
N MET A 44 -14.79 -1.19 2.87
CA MET A 44 -15.73 -2.25 3.23
C MET A 44 -17.15 -1.99 2.71
N ARG A 45 -17.60 -0.74 2.66
CA ARG A 45 -18.91 -0.38 2.06
C ARG A 45 -18.99 -0.69 0.56
N PHE A 46 -17.86 -0.72 -0.13
CA PHE A 46 -17.77 -1.14 -1.54
C PHE A 46 -17.53 -2.65 -1.69
N GLY A 47 -17.67 -3.43 -0.61
CA GLY A 47 -17.55 -4.89 -0.65
C GLY A 47 -16.13 -5.41 -0.52
N VAL A 48 -15.15 -4.57 -0.16
CA VAL A 48 -13.79 -5.04 0.14
C VAL A 48 -13.81 -5.81 1.47
N PRO A 49 -13.28 -7.05 1.53
CA PRO A 49 -13.19 -7.79 2.78
C PRO A 49 -12.42 -7.02 3.85
N ARG A 50 -12.85 -7.15 5.10
CA ARG A 50 -12.30 -6.41 6.25
C ARG A 50 -10.77 -6.49 6.35
N GLU A 51 -10.21 -7.68 6.15
CA GLU A 51 -8.75 -7.92 6.20
C GLU A 51 -8.02 -7.13 5.10
N GLN A 52 -8.50 -7.21 3.85
CA GLN A 52 -7.92 -6.47 2.72
C GLN A 52 -8.09 -4.96 2.87
N ALA A 53 -9.20 -4.50 3.45
CA ALA A 53 -9.42 -3.08 3.69
C ALA A 53 -8.40 -2.50 4.68
N PHE A 54 -8.08 -3.23 5.75
CA PHE A 54 -7.06 -2.83 6.70
C PHE A 54 -5.64 -2.91 6.14
N GLU A 55 -5.31 -3.98 5.41
CA GLU A 55 -4.02 -4.10 4.73
C GLU A 55 -3.76 -2.92 3.77
N ARG A 56 -4.77 -2.48 3.02
CA ARG A 56 -4.67 -1.35 2.08
C ARG A 56 -4.38 -0.01 2.75
N VAL A 57 -4.83 0.18 3.98
CA VAL A 57 -4.56 1.40 4.76
C VAL A 57 -3.37 1.25 5.72
N GLY A 58 -2.65 0.12 5.64
CA GLY A 58 -1.49 -0.17 6.47
C GLY A 58 -1.81 -0.42 7.94
N LEU A 59 -3.03 -0.87 8.25
CA LEU A 59 -3.43 -1.30 9.58
C LEU A 59 -3.45 -2.82 9.67
N THR A 60 -3.03 -3.37 10.81
CA THR A 60 -3.29 -4.78 11.13
C THR A 60 -4.54 -4.92 11.97
N VAL A 61 -5.26 -6.04 11.81
CA VAL A 61 -6.43 -6.36 12.65
C VAL A 61 -6.07 -6.30 14.14
N GLU A 62 -4.86 -6.75 14.50
CA GLU A 62 -4.35 -6.73 15.87
C GLU A 62 -4.19 -5.31 16.42
N GLN A 63 -3.67 -4.38 15.62
CA GLN A 63 -3.55 -2.96 16.02
C GLN A 63 -4.93 -2.34 16.28
N VAL A 64 -5.91 -2.65 15.43
CA VAL A 64 -7.29 -2.18 15.59
C VAL A 64 -7.90 -2.71 16.88
N VAL A 65 -7.83 -4.03 17.11
CA VAL A 65 -8.39 -4.68 18.31
C VAL A 65 -7.72 -4.18 19.59
N LYS A 66 -6.39 -4.03 19.60
CA LYS A 66 -5.63 -3.51 20.75
C LYS A 66 -6.08 -2.10 21.12
N ARG A 67 -6.35 -1.25 20.13
CA ARG A 67 -6.75 0.13 20.36
C ARG A 67 -8.23 0.25 20.77
N GLU A 68 -9.14 -0.47 20.12
CA GLU A 68 -10.55 -0.54 20.54
C GLU A 68 -10.70 -1.05 21.99
N SER A 69 -9.90 -2.04 22.37
CA SER A 69 -9.89 -2.57 23.75
C SER A 69 -9.44 -1.52 24.77
N ARG A 70 -8.44 -0.69 24.40
CA ARG A 70 -7.96 0.40 25.25
C ARG A 70 -8.98 1.53 25.38
N GLU A 71 -9.70 1.86 24.31
CA GLU A 71 -10.75 2.89 24.32
C GLU A 71 -12.00 2.43 25.08
N ARG A 72 -12.36 1.13 25.03
CA ARG A 72 -13.48 0.58 25.80
C ARG A 72 -13.22 0.45 27.30
N ALA A 73 -11.96 0.33 27.71
CA ALA A 73 -11.57 0.17 29.11
C ALA A 73 -11.40 1.50 29.85
N SER A 74 -11.57 2.64 29.16
CA SER A 74 -11.50 4.00 29.70
C SER A 74 -12.88 4.66 29.75
#